data_AF-A0A0D3C459-F1
#
_entry.id   AF-A0A0D3C459-F1
#
_cell.length_a   1.000
_cell.length_b   1.000
_cell.length_c   1.000
_cell.angle_alpha   90.00
_cell.angle_beta   90.00
_cell.angle_gamma   90.00
#
_symmetry.space_group_name_H-M   'P 1'
#
loop_
_entity.id
_entity.type
_entity.pdbx_description
1 polymer ?
#
loop_
_entity_poly.entity_id
_entity_poly.type
_entity_poly.pdbx_seq_one_letter_code
_entity_poly.pdbx_strand_id
1 'polypeptide(L)'
;MDDADTRRGIGSLNFVMANKVVSLLATVVEHLVTGETMQMTSTTDQRHSMDYYMQETYYKTASLISNSCKAIALLAGQSAEVSMLAFEYGKNLGLAFQLIDDVLDFTGTSASLGKGS
;
A
#
# COMPACT_ATOMS: atom_id res chain seq x y z
N MET A 1 -24.72 -18.61 -29.34
CA MET A 1 -23.60 -17.78 -28.86
C MET A 1 -22.50 -18.74 -28.49
N ASP A 2 -21.38 -18.68 -29.21
CA ASP A 2 -20.38 -19.76 -29.29
C ASP A 2 -19.47 -19.82 -28.05
N ASP A 3 -19.08 -21.03 -27.65
CA ASP A 3 -18.17 -21.33 -26.53
C ASP A 3 -16.78 -20.70 -26.74
N ALA A 4 -16.37 -20.55 -28.00
CA ALA A 4 -15.12 -19.86 -28.36
C ALA A 4 -15.16 -18.35 -28.08
N ASP A 5 -16.32 -17.69 -28.23
CA ASP A 5 -16.49 -16.25 -28.00
C ASP A 5 -16.51 -15.93 -26.49
N THR A 6 -17.10 -16.82 -25.70
CA THR A 6 -17.06 -16.77 -24.23
C THR A 6 -15.65 -16.95 -23.69
N ARG A 7 -14.87 -17.91 -24.22
CA ARG A 7 -13.45 -18.10 -23.84
C ARG A 7 -12.56 -16.92 -24.23
N ARG A 8 -12.78 -16.32 -25.41
CA ARG A 8 -12.06 -15.10 -25.82
C ARG A 8 -12.38 -13.93 -24.89
N GLY A 9 -13.65 -13.74 -24.53
CA GLY A 9 -14.09 -12.71 -23.59
C GLY A 9 -13.42 -12.84 -22.21
N ILE A 10 -13.37 -14.05 -21.65
CA ILE A 10 -12.69 -14.33 -20.37
C ILE A 10 -11.18 -14.08 -20.47
N GLY A 11 -10.54 -14.49 -21.57
CA GLY A 11 -9.12 -14.24 -21.82
C GLY A 11 -8.77 -12.75 -21.89
N SER A 12 -9.56 -11.95 -22.60
CA SER A 12 -9.40 -10.50 -22.68
C SER A 12 -9.62 -9.82 -21.33
N LEU A 13 -10.60 -10.28 -20.54
CA LEU A 13 -10.87 -9.74 -19.21
C LEU A 13 -9.70 -10.02 -18.25
N ASN A 14 -9.16 -11.24 -18.25
CA ASN A 14 -7.99 -11.60 -17.45
C ASN A 14 -6.77 -10.73 -17.78
N PHE A 15 -6.54 -10.47 -19.07
CA PHE A 15 -5.45 -9.59 -19.49
C PHE A 15 -5.62 -8.16 -18.98
N VAL A 16 -6.83 -7.59 -19.06
CA VAL A 16 -7.12 -6.25 -18.54
C VAL A 16 -6.93 -6.17 -17.03
N MET A 17 -7.37 -7.19 -16.29
CA MET A 17 -7.21 -7.24 -14.83
C MET A 17 -5.74 -7.39 -14.43
N ALA A 18 -4.97 -8.22 -15.15
CA ALA A 18 -3.52 -8.34 -14.94
C ALA A 18 -2.79 -7.00 -15.15
N ASN A 19 -3.13 -6.25 -16.20
CA ASN A 19 -2.54 -4.92 -16.43
C ASN A 19 -2.86 -3.93 -15.30
N LYS A 20 -4.10 -3.95 -14.76
CA LYS A 20 -4.46 -3.11 -13.61
C LYS A 20 -3.64 -3.45 -12.38
N VAL A 21 -3.41 -4.74 -12.11
CA VAL A 21 -2.59 -5.19 -10.97
C VAL A 21 -1.12 -4.78 -11.16
N VAL A 22 -0.56 -4.96 -12.35
CA VAL A 22 0.80 -4.50 -12.66
C VAL A 22 0.94 -2.99 -12.46
N SER A 23 -0.05 -2.20 -12.89
CA SER A 23 -0.07 -0.76 -12.65
C SER A 23 -0.09 -0.41 -11.15
N LEU A 24 -0.88 -1.12 -10.34
CA LEU A 24 -0.89 -0.90 -8.89
C LEU A 24 0.47 -1.20 -8.24
N LEU A 25 1.13 -2.28 -8.66
CA LEU A 25 2.46 -2.62 -8.16
C LEU A 25 3.52 -1.58 -8.59
N ALA A 26 3.44 -1.08 -9.83
CA ALA A 26 4.31 0.00 -10.28
C ALA A 26 4.12 1.27 -9.44
N THR A 27 2.87 1.64 -9.13
CA THR A 27 2.56 2.76 -8.23
C THR A 27 3.10 2.53 -6.83
N VAL A 28 3.06 1.29 -6.31
CA VAL A 28 3.68 0.99 -5.01
C VAL A 28 5.18 1.23 -5.05
N VAL A 29 5.88 0.76 -6.09
CA VAL A 29 7.33 0.97 -6.21
C VAL A 29 7.65 2.46 -6.28
N GLU A 30 6.89 3.23 -7.06
CA GLU A 30 7.00 4.69 -7.10
C GLU A 30 6.83 5.30 -5.71
N HIS A 31 5.75 4.96 -5.00
CA HIS A 31 5.49 5.45 -3.66
C HIS A 31 6.61 5.11 -2.68
N LEU A 32 7.13 3.88 -2.68
CA LEU A 32 8.22 3.50 -1.79
C LEU A 32 9.47 4.36 -2.03
N VAL A 33 9.82 4.60 -3.29
CA VAL A 33 10.93 5.48 -3.66
C VAL A 33 10.64 6.93 -3.25
N THR A 34 9.42 7.41 -3.46
CA THR A 34 8.99 8.76 -3.03
C THR A 34 9.10 8.92 -1.51
N GLY A 35 8.61 7.96 -0.74
CA GLY A 35 8.68 7.97 0.72
C GLY A 35 10.13 7.98 1.22
N GLU A 36 11.00 7.18 0.62
CA GLU A 36 12.44 7.19 0.94
C GLU A 36 13.10 8.53 0.59
N THR A 37 12.73 9.10 -0.55
CA THR A 37 13.23 10.42 -0.99
C THR A 37 12.74 11.54 -0.07
N MET A 38 11.49 11.48 0.40
CA MET A 38 10.95 12.42 1.39
C MET A 38 11.78 12.39 2.67
N GLN A 39 12.07 11.21 3.20
CA GLN A 39 12.91 11.08 4.39
C GLN A 39 14.28 11.75 4.20
N MET A 40 14.94 11.47 3.07
CA MET A 40 16.28 11.98 2.77
C MET A 40 16.32 13.49 2.55
N THR A 41 15.29 14.06 1.93
CA THR A 41 15.27 15.47 1.50
C THR A 41 14.48 16.40 2.44
N SER A 42 13.88 15.85 3.49
CA SER A 42 13.09 16.59 4.48
C SER A 42 13.89 17.70 5.19
N THR A 43 13.31 18.91 5.22
CA THR A 43 13.82 20.03 6.03
C THR A 43 13.46 19.84 7.51
N THR A 44 14.09 20.59 8.41
CA THR A 44 13.78 20.56 9.85
C THR A 44 12.30 20.84 10.13
N ASP A 45 11.72 21.84 9.47
CA ASP A 45 10.31 22.19 9.66
C ASP A 45 9.38 21.07 9.17
N GLN A 46 9.72 20.41 8.06
CA GLN A 46 8.97 19.26 7.54
C GLN A 46 9.02 18.06 8.49
N ARG A 47 10.17 17.80 9.13
CA ARG A 47 10.32 16.71 10.11
C ARG A 47 9.46 16.87 11.36
N HIS A 48 9.02 18.08 11.67
CA HIS A 48 8.11 18.35 12.79
C HIS A 48 6.63 18.47 12.36
N SER A 49 6.35 18.36 11.06
CA SER A 49 4.97 18.42 10.55
C SER A 49 4.31 17.05 10.59
N MET A 50 3.18 16.95 11.31
CA MET A 50 2.39 15.72 11.35
C MET A 50 1.87 15.34 9.97
N ASP A 51 1.50 16.32 9.14
CA ASP A 51 1.01 16.04 7.78
C ASP A 51 2.10 15.44 6.90
N TYR A 52 3.34 15.96 7.03
CA TYR A 52 4.49 15.43 6.29
C TYR A 52 4.82 14.01 6.75
N TYR A 53 4.82 13.78 8.07
CA TYR A 53 4.99 12.45 8.65
C TYR A 53 3.92 11.46 8.15
N MET A 54 2.63 11.84 8.18
CA MET A 54 1.56 10.96 7.72
C MET A 54 1.66 10.65 6.22
N GLN A 55 2.11 11.61 5.42
CA GLN A 55 2.33 11.40 3.99
C GLN A 55 3.54 10.48 3.72
N GLU A 56 4.65 10.70 4.41
CA GLU A 56 5.83 9.84 4.34
C GLU A 56 5.48 8.39 4.76
N THR A 57 4.81 8.23 5.90
CA THR A 57 4.34 6.94 6.42
C THR A 57 3.36 6.25 5.47
N TYR A 58 2.48 7.01 4.81
CA TYR A 58 1.64 6.45 3.77
C TYR A 58 2.48 5.86 2.64
N TYR A 59 3.43 6.63 2.11
CA TYR A 59 4.23 6.19 0.98
C TYR A 59 5.14 5.00 1.30
N LYS A 60 5.81 5.03 2.46
CA LYS A 60 6.74 3.97 2.90
C LYS A 60 6.06 2.69 3.33
N THR A 61 4.93 2.79 4.03
CA THR A 61 4.33 1.63 4.71
C THR A 61 2.94 1.32 4.19
N ALA A 62 2.01 2.27 4.28
CA ALA A 62 0.60 1.98 4.02
C ALA A 62 0.28 1.77 2.53
N SER A 63 1.07 2.35 1.61
CA SER A 63 0.83 2.29 0.17
C SER A 63 0.95 0.87 -0.38
N LEU A 64 1.92 0.10 0.10
CA LEU A 64 2.10 -1.31 -0.28
C LEU A 64 0.89 -2.13 0.16
N ILE A 65 0.46 -1.95 1.42
CA ILE A 65 -0.64 -2.71 2.00
C ILE A 65 -1.97 -2.36 1.28
N SER A 66 -2.27 -1.08 1.11
CA SER A 66 -3.51 -0.61 0.48
C SER A 66 -3.64 -1.08 -0.97
N ASN A 67 -2.58 -0.95 -1.77
CA ASN A 67 -2.59 -1.38 -3.16
C ASN A 67 -2.61 -2.91 -3.29
N SER A 68 -1.99 -3.64 -2.36
CA SER A 68 -2.07 -5.11 -2.32
C SER A 68 -3.49 -5.59 -2.03
N CYS A 69 -4.17 -5.01 -1.04
CA CYS A 69 -5.58 -5.30 -0.75
C CYS A 69 -6.48 -5.02 -1.97
N LYS A 70 -6.27 -3.88 -2.64
CA LYS A 70 -6.97 -3.52 -3.87
C LYS A 70 -6.70 -4.50 -5.01
N ALA A 71 -5.44 -4.90 -5.20
CA ALA A 71 -5.04 -5.84 -6.24
C ALA A 71 -5.71 -7.21 -6.05
N ILE A 72 -5.77 -7.71 -4.81
CA ILE A 72 -6.46 -8.97 -4.49
C ILE A 72 -7.96 -8.87 -4.79
N ALA A 73 -8.62 -7.77 -4.39
CA ALA A 73 -10.03 -7.57 -4.69
C ALA A 73 -10.31 -7.54 -6.21
N LEU A 74 -9.44 -6.89 -6.98
CA LEU A 74 -9.50 -6.91 -8.44
C LEU A 74 -9.31 -8.34 -8.99
N LEU A 75 -8.28 -9.07 -8.56
CA LEU A 75 -8.03 -10.45 -9.01
C LEU A 75 -9.18 -11.40 -8.66
N ALA A 76 -9.88 -11.15 -7.55
CA ALA A 76 -11.08 -11.87 -7.14
C ALA A 76 -12.34 -11.46 -7.92
N GLY A 77 -12.23 -10.61 -8.94
CA GLY A 77 -13.34 -10.17 -9.79
C GLY A 77 -14.35 -9.28 -9.06
N GLN A 78 -13.97 -8.63 -7.97
CA GLN A 78 -14.87 -7.78 -7.19
C GLN A 78 -15.16 -6.45 -7.90
N SER A 79 -16.23 -5.79 -7.46
CA SER A 79 -16.60 -4.47 -7.97
C SER A 79 -15.53 -3.41 -7.66
N ALA A 80 -15.57 -2.30 -8.39
CA ALA A 80 -14.69 -1.17 -8.13
C ALA A 80 -14.89 -0.59 -6.72
N GLU A 81 -16.13 -0.59 -6.23
CA GLU A 81 -16.48 -0.15 -4.87
C GLU A 81 -15.81 -1.03 -3.80
N VAL A 82 -15.97 -2.37 -3.91
CA VAL A 82 -15.35 -3.31 -2.97
C VAL A 82 -13.82 -3.23 -3.04
N SER A 83 -13.26 -3.04 -4.24
CA SER A 83 -11.82 -2.86 -4.42
C SER A 83 -11.31 -1.58 -3.75
N MET A 84 -12.10 -0.50 -3.73
CA MET A 84 -11.76 0.72 -3.00
C MET A 84 -11.93 0.57 -1.49
N LEU A 85 -12.93 -0.16 -1.01
CA LEU A 85 -13.05 -0.49 0.41
C LEU A 85 -11.85 -1.31 0.89
N ALA A 86 -11.38 -2.28 0.10
CA ALA A 86 -10.17 -3.04 0.39
C ALA A 86 -8.92 -2.15 0.45
N PHE A 87 -8.82 -1.17 -0.46
CA PHE A 87 -7.75 -0.17 -0.45
C PHE A 87 -7.76 0.66 0.84
N GLU A 88 -8.91 1.24 1.20
CA GLU A 88 -9.04 2.09 2.39
C GLU A 88 -8.79 1.30 3.67
N TYR A 89 -9.22 0.03 3.74
CA TYR A 89 -8.88 -0.86 4.84
C TYR A 89 -7.35 -1.00 4.98
N GLY A 90 -6.66 -1.38 3.89
CA GLY A 90 -5.21 -1.56 3.91
C GLY A 90 -4.45 -0.28 4.23
N LYS A 91 -4.93 0.86 3.74
CA LYS A 91 -4.36 2.19 4.03
C LYS A 91 -4.44 2.51 5.52
N ASN A 92 -5.63 2.46 6.10
CA ASN A 92 -5.84 2.82 7.50
C ASN A 92 -5.12 1.84 8.44
N LEU A 93 -5.14 0.54 8.11
CA LEU A 93 -4.39 -0.46 8.87
C LEU A 93 -2.88 -0.21 8.82
N GLY A 94 -2.33 0.08 7.64
CA GLY A 94 -0.90 0.35 7.49
C GLY A 94 -0.44 1.61 8.23
N LEU A 95 -1.25 2.67 8.23
CA LEU A 95 -0.99 3.88 9.02
C LEU A 95 -1.04 3.59 10.52
N ALA A 96 -2.08 2.89 10.98
CA ALA A 96 -2.22 2.51 12.39
C ALA A 96 -1.06 1.61 12.86
N PHE A 97 -0.63 0.67 12.00
CA PHE A 97 0.51 -0.20 12.29
C PHE A 97 1.79 0.60 12.55
N GLN A 98 2.15 1.54 11.66
CA GLN A 98 3.36 2.34 11.83
C GLN A 98 3.28 3.26 13.06
N LEU A 99 2.12 3.88 13.31
CA LEU A 99 1.94 4.71 14.51
C LEU A 99 2.18 3.91 15.80
N ILE A 100 1.72 2.66 15.85
CA ILE A 100 1.95 1.78 17.00
C ILE A 100 3.42 1.34 17.06
N ASP A 101 4.03 0.99 15.93
CA ASP A 101 5.46 0.63 15.84
C ASP A 101 6.36 1.74 16.38
N ASP A 102 6.10 2.99 15.98
CA ASP A 102 6.84 4.16 16.45
C ASP A 102 6.65 4.38 17.97
N VAL A 103 5.43 4.20 18.50
CA VAL A 103 5.19 4.28 19.96
C VAL A 103 5.92 3.16 20.71
N LEU A 104 5.93 1.95 20.16
CA LEU A 104 6.64 0.82 20.75
C LEU A 104 8.15 1.05 20.73
N ASP A 105 8.68 1.73 19.72
CA ASP A 105 10.09 2.12 19.66
C ASP A 105 10.51 3.05 20.81
N PHE A 106 9.60 3.87 21.35
CA PHE A 106 9.86 4.72 22.52
C PHE A 106 9.57 4.03 23.86
N THR A 107 8.60 3.12 23.91
CA THR A 107 8.06 2.56 25.16
C THR A 107 8.50 1.14 25.46
N GLY A 108 9.00 0.40 24.47
CA GLY A 108 9.44 -0.97 24.61
C GLY A 108 10.80 -1.09 25.29
N THR A 109 10.97 -2.12 26.11
CA THR A 109 12.27 -2.49 26.67
C THR A 109 13.19 -3.05 25.57
N SER A 110 14.49 -2.77 25.64
CA SER A 110 15.49 -3.25 24.67
C SER A 110 15.45 -4.76 24.41
N ALA A 111 14.99 -5.55 25.39
CA ALA A 111 14.84 -7.00 25.30
C ALA A 111 13.64 -7.48 24.45
N SER A 112 12.58 -6.69 24.29
CA SER A 112 11.36 -7.08 23.57
C SER A 112 11.35 -6.61 22.11
N LEU A 113 12.11 -5.58 21.78
CA LEU A 113 12.15 -4.96 20.44
C LEU A 113 13.20 -5.58 19.50
N GLY A 114 14.02 -6.53 19.98
CA GLY A 114 15.06 -7.17 19.17
C GLY A 114 16.15 -6.22 18.64
N LYS A 115 16.13 -4.94 19.02
CA LYS A 115 17.18 -3.97 18.73
C LYS A 115 18.36 -4.26 19.66
N GLY A 116 19.31 -5.02 19.14
CA GLY A 116 20.57 -5.35 19.79
C GLY A 116 21.35 -4.08 20.17
N SER A 117 21.99 -4.17 21.33
CA SER A 117 22.99 -3.25 21.89
C SER A 117 24.07 -2.81 20.90
#